data_AF-A0A9E3SFH6-F1
#
_entry.id   AF-A0A9E3SFH6-F1
#
_cell.length_a   1.000
_cell.length_b   1.000
_cell.length_c   1.000
_cell.angle_alpha   90.00
_cell.angle_beta   90.00
_cell.angle_gamma   90.00
#
_symmetry.space_group_name_H-M   'P 1'
#
loop_
_entity.id
_entity.type
_entity.pdbx_description
1 polymer ?
#
loop_
_entity_poly.entity_id
_entity_poly.type
_entity_poly.pdbx_seq_one_letter_code
_entity_poly.pdbx_strand_id
1 'polypeptide(L)'
;MKNYRFTALSQTFDRQVVPVEYPSNKISDYFGSMVFNQNVMREYLTKEAFKSVELAIDKGTKIERKVADQVASAMKSWAMSKGATHYTHWFHPLTGSTAEKHDAFINPADGGKALEEFQSNELIQQEPDASSFPSGGLRNTFEARGYTAWDPSSPAFIMESTLCIPTIFVSYTGESLDYKTPLLRSNEAIDKASVKICRLFDKAITKVYPTLGWEQEYFLVDSALFAARPDLVLAGKTVFGHASAKDQQLSDHYFGTIHSRARAFMRDLEIESHKLGVPLKTRHNEVAPSQFE
;
A
#
# COMPACT_ATOMS: atom_id res chain seq x y z
N MET A 1 21.85 -1.43 37.68
CA MET A 1 21.12 -1.68 36.42
C MET A 1 22.14 -1.73 35.30
N LYS A 2 22.21 -2.81 34.52
CA LYS A 2 22.94 -2.74 33.23
C LYS A 2 22.35 -1.57 32.47
N ASN A 3 23.19 -0.59 32.12
CA ASN A 3 22.72 0.62 31.49
C ASN A 3 22.32 0.28 30.05
N TYR A 4 21.04 -0.01 29.85
CA TYR A 4 20.47 -0.49 28.59
C TYR A 4 20.84 0.40 27.40
N ARG A 5 21.03 1.71 27.65
CA ARG A 5 21.55 2.67 26.67
C ARG A 5 22.98 2.36 26.22
N PHE A 6 23.90 2.04 27.13
CA PHE A 6 25.29 1.70 26.75
C PHE A 6 25.35 0.37 26.00
N THR A 7 24.50 -0.59 26.36
CA THR A 7 24.35 -1.84 25.58
C THR A 7 23.86 -1.55 24.17
N ALA A 8 22.81 -0.75 24.02
CA ALA A 8 22.28 -0.35 22.72
C ALA A 8 23.30 0.41 21.86
N LEU A 9 24.09 1.28 22.50
CA LEU A 9 25.16 2.01 21.83
C LEU A 9 26.26 1.07 21.32
N SER A 10 26.70 0.11 22.16
CA SER A 10 27.67 -0.91 21.74
C SER A 10 27.17 -1.69 20.53
N GLN A 11 25.91 -2.16 20.58
CA GLN A 11 25.29 -2.88 19.47
C GLN A 11 25.21 -2.04 18.19
N THR A 12 25.02 -0.73 18.31
CA THR A 12 24.96 0.17 17.15
C THR A 12 26.31 0.24 16.42
N PHE A 13 27.42 0.24 17.17
CA PHE A 13 28.78 0.28 16.59
C PHE A 13 29.16 -1.01 15.86
N ASP A 14 28.63 -2.15 16.30
CA ASP A 14 28.93 -3.45 15.68
C ASP A 14 28.09 -3.75 14.43
N ARG A 15 27.08 -2.92 14.11
CA ARG A 15 26.18 -3.16 12.97
C ARG A 15 26.88 -3.02 11.63
N GLN A 16 26.84 -4.10 10.86
CA GLN A 16 27.31 -4.11 9.49
C GLN A 16 26.25 -3.57 8.51
N VAL A 17 26.71 -3.06 7.39
CA VAL A 17 25.83 -2.66 6.28
C VAL A 17 25.29 -3.93 5.62
N VAL A 18 23.98 -4.04 5.50
CA VAL A 18 23.34 -5.13 4.77
C VAL A 18 23.57 -4.88 3.27
N PRO A 19 24.19 -5.82 2.53
CA PRO A 19 24.35 -5.68 1.09
C PRO A 19 22.98 -5.76 0.42
N VAL A 20 22.74 -4.86 -0.54
CA VAL A 20 21.49 -4.81 -1.31
C VAL A 20 21.83 -5.01 -2.77
N GLU A 21 21.27 -6.08 -3.33
CA GLU A 21 21.47 -6.50 -4.71
C GLU A 21 20.30 -6.08 -5.58
N TYR A 22 20.60 -5.57 -6.77
CA TYR A 22 19.56 -5.21 -7.73
C TYR A 22 19.04 -6.46 -8.44
N PRO A 23 17.71 -6.60 -8.62
CA PRO A 23 17.14 -7.72 -9.37
C PRO A 23 17.59 -7.78 -10.83
N SER A 24 17.84 -6.62 -11.43
CA SER A 24 18.42 -6.45 -12.77
C SER A 24 19.21 -5.15 -12.84
N ASN A 25 20.12 -5.05 -13.81
CA ASN A 25 20.84 -3.82 -14.14
C ASN A 25 19.92 -2.72 -14.72
N LYS A 26 18.72 -3.06 -15.17
CA LYS A 26 17.73 -2.11 -15.68
C LYS A 26 16.49 -2.11 -14.81
N ILE A 27 16.13 -0.94 -14.29
CA ILE A 27 14.94 -0.75 -13.45
C ILE A 27 13.67 -1.18 -14.20
N SER A 28 13.60 -0.92 -15.51
CA SER A 28 12.48 -1.31 -16.37
C SER A 28 12.17 -2.81 -16.36
N ASP A 29 13.14 -3.67 -16.05
CA ASP A 29 12.97 -5.12 -16.08
C ASP A 29 12.16 -5.63 -14.89
N TYR A 30 12.18 -4.90 -13.76
CA TYR A 30 11.47 -5.29 -12.54
C TYR A 30 10.45 -4.25 -12.07
N PHE A 31 10.35 -3.10 -12.73
CA PHE A 31 9.35 -2.08 -12.41
C PHE A 31 7.92 -2.62 -12.59
N GLY A 32 7.10 -2.53 -11.54
CA GLY A 32 5.73 -3.05 -11.53
C GLY A 32 5.64 -4.58 -11.67
N SER A 33 6.73 -5.32 -11.47
CA SER A 33 6.78 -6.78 -11.60
C SER A 33 5.95 -7.55 -10.58
N MET A 34 5.58 -6.90 -9.48
CA MET A 34 4.69 -7.42 -8.43
C MET A 34 3.31 -6.76 -8.46
N VAL A 35 2.92 -6.20 -9.61
CA VAL A 35 1.61 -5.53 -9.81
C VAL A 35 0.85 -6.23 -10.93
N PHE A 36 -0.44 -6.50 -10.72
CA PHE A 36 -1.38 -7.01 -11.73
C PHE A 36 -1.78 -5.88 -12.69
N ASN A 37 -0.79 -5.32 -13.38
CA ASN A 37 -0.91 -4.17 -14.26
C ASN A 37 -1.51 -4.54 -15.62
N GLN A 38 -1.69 -3.56 -16.52
CA GLN A 38 -2.29 -3.79 -17.84
C GLN A 38 -1.55 -4.83 -18.69
N ASN A 39 -0.22 -4.93 -18.60
CA ASN A 39 0.54 -5.92 -19.36
C ASN A 39 0.24 -7.33 -18.85
N VAL A 40 0.23 -7.51 -17.53
CA VAL A 40 -0.14 -8.78 -16.89
C VAL A 40 -1.59 -9.13 -17.21
N MET A 41 -2.50 -8.16 -17.11
CA MET A 41 -3.90 -8.38 -17.46
C MET A 41 -4.07 -8.84 -18.91
N ARG A 42 -3.30 -8.32 -19.87
CA ARG A 42 -3.33 -8.78 -21.27
C ARG A 42 -2.82 -10.20 -21.47
N GLU A 43 -1.89 -10.64 -20.63
CA GLU A 43 -1.33 -11.99 -20.69
C GLU A 43 -2.28 -13.02 -20.06
N TYR A 44 -2.92 -12.68 -18.94
CA TYR A 44 -3.73 -13.63 -18.17
C TYR A 44 -5.24 -13.56 -18.44
N LEU A 45 -5.77 -12.44 -18.94
CA LEU A 45 -7.20 -12.29 -19.22
C LEU A 45 -7.53 -12.54 -20.70
N THR A 46 -8.76 -12.97 -20.93
CA THR A 46 -9.33 -12.95 -22.28
C THR A 46 -9.45 -11.50 -22.78
N LYS A 47 -9.43 -11.30 -24.10
CA LYS A 47 -9.61 -9.97 -24.72
C LYS A 47 -10.90 -9.28 -24.28
N GLU A 48 -11.96 -10.05 -24.05
CA GLU A 48 -13.26 -9.56 -23.59
C GLU A 48 -13.19 -9.10 -22.12
N ALA A 49 -12.62 -9.94 -21.25
CA ALA A 49 -12.45 -9.60 -19.84
C ALA A 49 -11.54 -8.38 -19.65
N PHE A 50 -10.40 -8.33 -20.36
CA PHE A 50 -9.48 -7.19 -20.34
C PHE A 50 -10.19 -5.87 -20.68
N LYS A 51 -10.92 -5.84 -21.80
CA LYS A 51 -11.68 -4.64 -22.21
C LYS A 51 -12.76 -4.25 -21.22
N SER A 52 -13.42 -5.23 -20.60
CA SER A 52 -14.45 -4.98 -19.58
C SER A 52 -13.85 -4.33 -18.33
N VAL A 53 -12.67 -4.80 -17.88
CA VAL A 53 -11.92 -4.18 -16.77
C VAL A 53 -11.44 -2.77 -17.14
N GLU A 54 -10.87 -2.56 -18.33
CA GLU A 54 -10.48 -1.22 -18.80
C GLU A 54 -11.67 -0.25 -18.81
N LEU A 55 -12.83 -0.68 -19.32
CA LEU A 55 -14.05 0.13 -19.30
C LEU A 55 -14.50 0.46 -17.87
N ALA A 56 -14.40 -0.49 -16.94
CA ALA A 56 -14.71 -0.27 -15.53
C ALA A 56 -13.78 0.76 -14.89
N ILE A 57 -12.48 0.71 -15.19
CA ILE A 57 -11.48 1.67 -14.69
C ILE A 57 -11.75 3.07 -15.26
N ASP A 58 -11.98 3.18 -16.58
CA ASP A 58 -12.09 4.46 -17.25
C ASP A 58 -13.43 5.16 -17.00
N LYS A 59 -14.52 4.38 -17.00
CA LYS A 59 -15.90 4.88 -17.00
C LYS A 59 -16.68 4.57 -15.73
N GLY A 60 -16.11 3.82 -14.79
CA GLY A 60 -16.82 3.39 -13.57
C GLY A 60 -17.97 2.42 -13.85
N THR A 61 -17.92 1.67 -14.96
CA THR A 61 -18.95 0.68 -15.27
C THR A 61 -18.85 -0.54 -14.36
N LYS A 62 -19.99 -1.14 -14.02
CA LYS A 62 -20.02 -2.37 -13.23
C LYS A 62 -19.39 -3.53 -14.02
N ILE A 63 -18.50 -4.28 -13.36
CA ILE A 63 -17.95 -5.53 -13.89
C ILE A 63 -19.00 -6.64 -13.74
N GLU A 64 -19.32 -7.32 -14.83
CA GLU A 64 -20.23 -8.47 -14.80
C GLU A 64 -19.63 -9.63 -14.02
N ARG A 65 -20.47 -10.39 -13.30
CA ARG A 65 -20.01 -11.50 -12.45
C ARG A 65 -19.16 -12.53 -13.22
N LYS A 66 -19.58 -12.87 -14.44
CA LYS A 66 -18.84 -13.79 -15.32
C LYS A 66 -17.43 -13.29 -15.65
N VAL A 67 -17.28 -11.98 -15.84
CA VAL A 67 -15.96 -11.35 -16.06
C VAL A 67 -15.17 -11.36 -14.76
N ALA A 68 -15.80 -11.06 -13.63
CA ALA A 68 -15.14 -11.08 -12.32
C ALA A 68 -14.60 -12.47 -11.95
N ASP A 69 -15.31 -13.56 -12.28
CA ASP A 69 -14.81 -14.93 -12.07
C ASP A 69 -13.56 -15.20 -12.91
N GLN A 70 -13.51 -14.72 -14.16
CA GLN A 70 -12.31 -14.81 -14.98
C GLN A 70 -11.16 -13.98 -14.41
N VAL A 71 -11.44 -12.78 -13.91
CA VAL A 71 -10.43 -11.91 -13.29
C VAL A 71 -9.89 -12.53 -12.01
N ALA A 72 -10.74 -13.07 -11.14
CA ALA A 72 -10.31 -13.75 -9.92
C ALA A 72 -9.41 -14.94 -10.25
N SER A 73 -9.84 -15.81 -11.17
CA SER A 73 -9.04 -16.95 -11.61
C SER A 73 -7.66 -16.54 -12.16
N ALA A 74 -7.64 -15.52 -13.03
CA ALA A 74 -6.41 -14.99 -13.60
C ALA A 74 -5.48 -14.35 -12.55
N MET A 75 -6.04 -13.56 -11.63
CA MET A 75 -5.30 -12.89 -10.56
C MET A 75 -4.68 -13.93 -9.60
N LYS A 76 -5.41 -15.00 -9.26
CA LYS A 76 -4.88 -16.13 -8.49
C LYS A 76 -3.75 -16.82 -9.22
N SER A 77 -3.95 -17.21 -10.48
CA SER A 77 -2.91 -17.89 -11.27
C SER A 77 -1.63 -17.06 -11.39
N TRP A 78 -1.77 -15.75 -11.63
CA TRP A 78 -0.64 -14.83 -11.61
C TRP A 78 0.01 -14.76 -10.22
N ALA A 79 -0.78 -14.57 -9.16
CA ALA A 79 -0.25 -14.42 -7.81
C ALA A 79 0.50 -15.68 -7.33
N MET A 80 -0.06 -16.86 -7.58
CA MET A 80 0.59 -18.14 -7.29
C MET A 80 1.87 -18.33 -8.11
N SER A 81 1.92 -17.86 -9.36
CA SER A 81 3.16 -17.91 -10.16
C SER A 81 4.28 -17.03 -9.59
N LYS A 82 3.94 -16.09 -8.72
CA LYS A 82 4.87 -15.23 -7.97
C LYS A 82 5.12 -15.72 -6.54
N GLY A 83 4.56 -16.88 -6.16
CA GLY A 83 4.74 -17.49 -4.83
C GLY A 83 3.72 -17.04 -3.78
N ALA A 84 2.68 -16.30 -4.16
CA ALA A 84 1.64 -15.92 -3.21
C ALA A 84 0.83 -17.15 -2.75
N THR A 85 0.59 -17.25 -1.46
CA THR A 85 -0.21 -18.31 -0.82
C THR A 85 -1.49 -17.79 -0.19
N HIS A 86 -1.55 -16.48 0.05
CA HIS A 86 -2.68 -15.79 0.65
C HIS A 86 -3.14 -14.63 -0.24
N TYR A 87 -4.34 -14.14 0.05
CA TYR A 87 -4.85 -12.88 -0.45
C TYR A 87 -5.43 -12.04 0.69
N THR A 88 -5.55 -10.75 0.47
CA THR A 88 -6.16 -9.83 1.42
C THR A 88 -6.86 -8.67 0.72
N HIS A 89 -8.00 -8.25 1.27
CA HIS A 89 -8.58 -6.96 0.95
C HIS A 89 -7.78 -5.88 1.67
N TRP A 90 -7.06 -5.07 0.89
CA TRP A 90 -6.14 -4.05 1.37
C TRP A 90 -6.84 -2.68 1.35
N PHE A 91 -7.10 -2.11 2.54
CA PHE A 91 -7.82 -0.85 2.67
C PHE A 91 -7.31 -0.01 3.85
N HIS A 92 -7.68 1.28 3.83
CA HIS A 92 -7.30 2.27 4.83
C HIS A 92 -8.53 2.74 5.61
N PRO A 93 -8.89 2.08 6.73
CA PRO A 93 -9.96 2.54 7.59
C PRO A 93 -9.63 3.87 8.28
N LEU A 94 -10.65 4.51 8.87
CA LEU A 94 -10.51 5.77 9.60
C LEU A 94 -9.68 5.70 10.90
N THR A 95 -9.04 4.56 11.19
CA THR A 95 -8.11 4.40 12.32
C THR A 95 -6.70 4.91 12.00
N GLY A 96 -6.42 5.26 10.74
CA GLY A 96 -5.15 5.87 10.33
C GLY A 96 -4.03 4.87 9.99
N SER A 97 -4.31 3.57 10.03
CA SER A 97 -3.39 2.50 9.61
C SER A 97 -4.05 1.64 8.54
N THR A 98 -3.25 0.99 7.70
CA THR A 98 -3.73 -0.06 6.79
C THR A 98 -4.34 -1.21 7.58
N ALA A 99 -5.44 -1.78 7.09
CA ALA A 99 -6.02 -3.00 7.61
C ALA A 99 -5.92 -4.12 6.59
N GLU A 100 -5.54 -5.30 7.08
CA GLU A 100 -5.38 -6.51 6.28
C GLU A 100 -5.87 -7.72 7.08
N LYS A 101 -6.56 -8.61 6.39
CA LYS A 101 -6.88 -9.97 6.85
C LYS A 101 -6.39 -10.94 5.78
N HIS A 102 -5.48 -11.83 6.14
CA HIS A 102 -4.87 -12.76 5.19
C HIS A 102 -5.69 -14.05 5.15
N ASP A 103 -6.36 -14.30 4.04
CA ASP A 103 -7.07 -15.55 3.77
C ASP A 103 -6.24 -16.39 2.80
N ALA A 104 -6.09 -17.68 3.09
CA ALA A 104 -5.31 -18.58 2.25
C ALA A 104 -6.13 -18.97 1.01
N PHE A 105 -5.46 -19.24 -0.12
CA PHE A 105 -6.13 -19.78 -1.30
C PHE A 105 -6.65 -21.22 -1.08
N ILE A 106 -6.10 -21.95 -0.11
CA ILE A 106 -6.38 -23.37 0.10
C ILE A 106 -7.79 -23.60 0.64
N ASN A 107 -8.57 -24.41 -0.08
CA ASN A 107 -9.85 -24.94 0.35
C ASN A 107 -9.79 -26.48 0.42
N PRO A 108 -10.30 -27.10 1.49
CA PRO A 108 -10.44 -28.56 1.57
C PRO A 108 -11.33 -29.09 0.43
N ALA A 109 -10.88 -30.15 -0.22
CA ALA A 109 -11.62 -30.86 -1.26
C ALA A 109 -11.93 -32.29 -0.83
N ASP A 110 -12.87 -32.93 -1.52
CA ASP A 110 -13.26 -34.31 -1.23
C ASP A 110 -12.08 -35.28 -1.31
N GLY A 111 -12.07 -36.27 -0.44
CA GLY A 111 -11.04 -37.31 -0.40
C GLY A 111 -9.73 -36.90 0.28
N GLY A 112 -9.76 -35.91 1.17
CA GLY A 112 -8.58 -35.50 1.97
C GLY A 112 -7.54 -34.72 1.17
N LYS A 113 -7.92 -34.18 0.02
CA LYS A 113 -7.09 -33.29 -0.80
C LYS A 113 -7.45 -31.83 -0.48
N ALA A 114 -6.64 -30.90 -0.97
CA ALA A 114 -6.97 -29.49 -0.95
C ALA A 114 -6.72 -28.90 -2.34
N LEU A 115 -7.45 -27.84 -2.65
CA LEU A 115 -7.34 -27.11 -3.91
C LEU A 115 -7.22 -25.62 -3.62
N GLU A 116 -6.40 -24.92 -4.39
CA GLU A 116 -6.30 -23.47 -4.33
C GLU A 116 -7.43 -22.84 -5.13
N GLU A 117 -8.25 -22.02 -4.48
CA GLU A 117 -9.43 -21.37 -5.03
C GLU A 117 -9.44 -19.88 -4.72
N PHE A 118 -10.00 -19.12 -5.66
CA PHE A 118 -10.25 -17.68 -5.53
C PHE A 118 -11.27 -17.33 -6.61
N GLN A 119 -12.49 -16.98 -6.21
CA GLN A 119 -13.64 -16.78 -7.08
C GLN A 119 -14.08 -15.30 -7.06
N SER A 120 -15.06 -14.95 -7.89
CA SER A 120 -15.58 -13.57 -7.93
C SER A 120 -16.14 -13.09 -6.59
N ASN A 121 -16.65 -14.00 -5.76
CA ASN A 121 -17.22 -13.64 -4.48
C ASN A 121 -16.12 -13.11 -3.54
N GLU A 122 -14.96 -13.78 -3.45
CA GLU A 122 -13.84 -13.30 -2.64
C GLU A 122 -13.15 -12.07 -3.24
N LEU A 123 -13.22 -11.87 -4.57
CA LEU A 123 -12.67 -10.67 -5.22
C LEU A 123 -13.55 -9.44 -5.02
N ILE A 124 -14.84 -9.53 -5.37
CA ILE A 124 -15.72 -8.35 -5.46
C ILE A 124 -16.01 -7.77 -4.08
N GLN A 125 -16.32 -8.62 -3.10
CA GLN A 125 -16.80 -8.18 -1.79
C GLN A 125 -16.38 -9.16 -0.69
N GLN A 126 -15.78 -8.66 0.38
CA GLN A 126 -15.48 -9.47 1.56
C GLN A 126 -16.11 -8.86 2.82
N GLU A 127 -16.38 -9.72 3.80
CA GLU A 127 -16.72 -9.31 5.17
C GLU A 127 -15.44 -9.38 6.02
N PRO A 128 -14.66 -8.29 6.15
CA PRO A 128 -13.67 -8.24 7.23
C PRO A 128 -14.44 -8.29 8.55
N ASP A 129 -13.98 -9.10 9.51
CA ASP A 129 -14.54 -9.06 10.86
C ASP A 129 -14.30 -7.66 11.44
N ALA A 130 -15.32 -6.83 11.36
CA ALA A 130 -15.25 -5.39 11.63
C ALA A 130 -15.65 -5.05 13.07
N SER A 131 -15.91 -6.05 13.91
CA SER A 131 -16.35 -5.90 15.30
C SER A 131 -15.39 -5.05 16.16
N SER A 132 -14.10 -4.99 15.78
CA SER A 132 -13.05 -4.27 16.51
C SER A 132 -12.75 -2.86 16.00
N PHE A 133 -13.35 -2.40 14.90
CA PHE A 133 -13.16 -1.03 14.42
C PHE A 133 -13.95 -0.01 15.28
N PRO A 134 -13.53 1.26 15.35
CA PRO A 134 -14.18 2.27 16.19
C PRO A 134 -15.69 2.31 15.92
N SER A 135 -16.49 2.29 17.00
CA SER A 135 -17.95 2.09 17.07
C SER A 135 -18.50 0.66 17.07
N GLY A 136 -17.68 -0.38 16.87
CA GLY A 136 -18.12 -1.78 16.87
C GLY A 136 -18.64 -2.30 18.22
N GLY A 137 -18.05 -1.85 19.34
CA GLY A 137 -18.43 -2.29 20.69
C GLY A 137 -19.74 -1.70 21.24
N LEU A 138 -20.36 -0.73 20.55
CA LEU A 138 -21.60 -0.07 20.97
C LEU A 138 -22.82 -0.45 20.12
N ARG A 139 -22.63 -1.24 19.07
CA ARG A 139 -23.67 -1.65 18.11
C ARG A 139 -24.00 -3.13 18.31
N ASN A 140 -25.21 -3.56 17.96
CA ASN A 140 -25.50 -4.99 17.87
C ASN A 140 -24.48 -5.64 16.92
N THR A 141 -23.96 -6.81 17.25
CA THR A 141 -22.88 -7.50 16.51
C THR A 141 -23.17 -7.68 15.02
N PHE A 142 -24.44 -7.69 14.62
CA PHE A 142 -24.86 -7.72 13.21
C PHE A 142 -24.67 -6.38 12.48
N GLU A 143 -24.87 -5.23 13.15
CA GLU A 143 -24.76 -3.88 12.59
C GLU A 143 -23.34 -3.30 12.65
N ALA A 144 -22.46 -3.96 13.42
CA ALA A 144 -21.02 -3.68 13.43
C ALA A 144 -20.28 -4.26 12.21
N ARG A 145 -20.99 -4.91 11.28
CA ARG A 145 -20.42 -5.45 10.04
C ARG A 145 -20.05 -4.32 9.09
N GLY A 146 -18.85 -4.42 8.54
CA GLY A 146 -18.43 -3.63 7.40
C GLY A 146 -18.15 -4.54 6.21
N TYR A 147 -18.20 -3.97 5.02
CA TYR A 147 -17.98 -4.67 3.76
C TYR A 147 -16.85 -4.00 3.02
N THR A 148 -15.93 -4.80 2.50
CA THR A 148 -14.95 -4.33 1.53
C THR A 148 -15.50 -4.51 0.13
N ALA A 149 -15.16 -3.61 -0.79
CA ALA A 149 -15.44 -3.78 -2.20
C ALA A 149 -14.21 -3.44 -3.03
N TRP A 150 -13.88 -4.31 -3.99
CA TRP A 150 -12.71 -4.11 -4.85
C TRP A 150 -12.84 -2.84 -5.70
N ASP A 151 -11.79 -2.01 -5.68
CA ASP A 151 -11.65 -0.88 -6.58
C ASP A 151 -10.65 -1.21 -7.71
N PRO A 152 -11.13 -1.47 -8.94
CA PRO A 152 -10.25 -1.82 -10.07
C PRO A 152 -9.37 -0.64 -10.53
N SER A 153 -9.64 0.60 -10.12
CA SER A 153 -8.82 1.76 -10.49
C SER A 153 -7.42 1.73 -9.87
N SER A 154 -7.25 0.98 -8.79
CA SER A 154 -5.94 0.70 -8.17
C SER A 154 -5.60 -0.77 -8.44
N PRO A 155 -4.49 -1.07 -9.13
CA PRO A 155 -4.16 -2.45 -9.50
C PRO A 155 -3.84 -3.29 -8.25
N ALA A 156 -4.24 -4.55 -8.26
CA ALA A 156 -3.80 -5.52 -7.25
C ALA A 156 -2.28 -5.72 -7.33
N PHE A 157 -1.66 -6.02 -6.20
CA PHE A 157 -0.21 -6.21 -6.10
C PHE A 157 0.12 -7.34 -5.14
N ILE A 158 1.36 -7.79 -5.14
CA ILE A 158 1.85 -8.81 -4.23
C ILE A 158 2.86 -8.16 -3.30
N MET A 159 2.59 -8.28 -2.01
CA MET A 159 3.53 -7.92 -0.95
C MET A 159 3.91 -9.22 -0.25
N GLU A 160 5.22 -9.50 -0.18
CA GLU A 160 5.74 -10.76 0.36
C GLU A 160 5.10 -11.99 -0.35
N SER A 161 4.24 -12.73 0.34
CA SER A 161 3.54 -13.92 -0.16
C SER A 161 2.02 -13.74 -0.20
N THR A 162 1.55 -12.49 -0.22
CA THR A 162 0.12 -12.15 -0.15
C THR A 162 -0.30 -11.27 -1.32
N LEU A 163 -1.36 -11.68 -2.01
CA LEU A 163 -2.06 -10.86 -3.01
C LEU A 163 -2.90 -9.79 -2.32
N CYS A 164 -2.50 -8.53 -2.43
CA CYS A 164 -3.21 -7.37 -1.90
C CYS A 164 -4.19 -6.82 -2.95
N ILE A 165 -5.47 -6.76 -2.60
CA ILE A 165 -6.56 -6.30 -3.45
C ILE A 165 -7.02 -4.93 -2.91
N PRO A 166 -6.71 -3.81 -3.61
CA PRO A 166 -7.14 -2.49 -3.16
C PRO A 166 -8.65 -2.37 -3.09
N THR A 167 -9.18 -2.06 -1.91
CA THR A 167 -10.63 -2.02 -1.68
C THR A 167 -11.07 -0.76 -0.96
N ILE A 168 -12.34 -0.43 -1.13
CA ILE A 168 -13.05 0.51 -0.25
C ILE A 168 -13.66 -0.24 0.92
N PHE A 169 -13.93 0.45 2.02
CA PHE A 169 -14.58 -0.13 3.20
C PHE A 169 -15.79 0.70 3.63
N VAL A 170 -16.95 0.04 3.70
CA VAL A 170 -18.25 0.66 3.98
C VAL A 170 -18.98 -0.07 5.10
N SER A 171 -19.82 0.64 5.86
CA SER A 171 -20.69 0.04 6.86
C SER A 171 -21.83 -0.74 6.20
N TYR A 172 -22.53 -1.56 7.00
CA TYR A 172 -23.82 -2.16 6.60
C TYR A 172 -24.85 -1.14 6.12
N THR A 173 -24.84 0.09 6.66
CA THR A 173 -25.72 1.20 6.26
C THR A 173 -25.23 1.96 5.02
N GLY A 174 -24.09 1.60 4.45
CA GLY A 174 -23.49 2.26 3.28
C GLY A 174 -22.70 3.53 3.60
N GLU A 175 -22.41 3.79 4.88
CA GLU A 175 -21.51 4.87 5.29
C GLU A 175 -20.07 4.48 4.96
N SER A 176 -19.26 5.44 4.53
CA SER A 176 -17.83 5.18 4.31
C SER A 176 -17.11 5.09 5.64
N LEU A 177 -16.33 4.02 5.80
CA LEU A 177 -15.49 3.74 6.97
C LEU A 177 -14.00 3.79 6.62
N ASP A 178 -13.67 4.40 5.48
CA ASP A 178 -12.33 4.46 4.89
C ASP A 178 -11.95 5.86 4.38
N TYR A 179 -10.68 6.02 4.04
CA TYR A 179 -10.19 7.22 3.36
C TYR A 179 -10.35 7.19 1.84
N LYS A 180 -10.49 6.00 1.24
CA LYS A 180 -10.53 5.84 -0.22
C LYS A 180 -11.87 6.26 -0.81
N THR A 181 -13.00 5.89 -0.22
CA THR A 181 -14.32 6.30 -0.72
C THR A 181 -14.50 7.84 -0.76
N PRO A 182 -14.15 8.61 0.30
CA PRO A 182 -14.27 10.06 0.26
C PRO A 182 -13.35 10.70 -0.79
N LEU A 183 -12.12 10.16 -0.96
CA LEU A 183 -11.19 10.62 -1.99
C LEU A 183 -11.74 10.40 -3.41
N LEU A 184 -12.28 9.22 -3.69
CA LEU A 184 -12.89 8.90 -5.00
C LEU A 184 -14.08 9.84 -5.30
N ARG A 185 -14.95 10.09 -4.31
CA ARG A 185 -16.07 11.04 -4.44
C ARG A 185 -15.59 12.47 -4.68
N SER A 186 -14.52 12.89 -4.00
CA SER A 186 -13.91 14.20 -4.19
C SER A 186 -13.36 14.36 -5.61
N ASN A 187 -12.63 13.36 -6.10
CA ASN A 187 -12.10 13.35 -7.46
C ASN A 187 -13.22 13.43 -8.52
N GLU A 188 -14.30 12.69 -8.34
CA GLU A 188 -15.46 12.74 -9.24
C GLU A 188 -16.14 14.12 -9.22
N ALA A 189 -16.26 14.75 -8.05
CA ALA A 189 -16.82 16.09 -7.92
C ALA A 189 -15.94 17.14 -8.62
N ILE A 190 -14.63 17.06 -8.45
CA ILE A 190 -13.65 17.93 -9.12
C ILE A 190 -13.72 17.74 -10.64
N ASP A 191 -13.76 16.50 -11.13
CA ASP A 191 -13.88 16.19 -12.55
C ASP A 191 -15.13 16.83 -13.17
N LYS A 192 -16.31 16.56 -12.58
CA LYS A 192 -17.59 17.12 -13.05
C LYS A 192 -17.61 18.65 -13.08
N ALA A 193 -17.02 19.30 -12.09
CA ALA A 193 -16.92 20.75 -12.03
C ALA A 193 -15.94 21.29 -13.09
N SER A 194 -14.76 20.68 -13.19
CA SER A 194 -13.68 21.11 -14.09
C SER A 194 -14.06 20.96 -15.55
N VAL A 195 -14.67 19.83 -15.93
CA VAL A 195 -15.11 19.58 -17.32
C VAL A 195 -16.08 20.66 -17.81
N LYS A 196 -16.99 21.16 -16.96
CA LYS A 196 -17.93 22.23 -17.33
C LYS A 196 -17.20 23.52 -17.71
N ILE A 197 -16.13 23.86 -16.98
CA ILE A 197 -15.32 25.05 -17.23
C ILE A 197 -14.42 24.84 -18.45
N CYS A 198 -13.73 23.70 -18.54
CA CYS A 198 -12.85 23.35 -19.65
C CYS A 198 -13.57 23.39 -21.00
N ARG A 199 -14.85 22.97 -21.05
CA ARG A 199 -15.69 23.01 -22.27
C ARG A 199 -16.02 24.41 -22.79
N LEU A 200 -15.77 25.46 -22.01
CA LEU A 200 -15.83 26.84 -22.50
C LEU A 200 -14.68 27.15 -23.47
N PHE A 201 -13.55 26.43 -23.36
CA PHE A 201 -12.35 26.60 -24.17
C PHE A 201 -12.21 25.51 -25.23
N ASP A 202 -12.44 24.24 -24.85
CA ASP A 202 -12.40 23.10 -25.76
C ASP A 202 -13.54 22.11 -25.45
N LYS A 203 -14.47 21.98 -26.41
CA LYS A 203 -15.65 21.10 -26.31
C LYS A 203 -15.29 19.60 -26.34
N ALA A 204 -14.10 19.24 -26.81
CA ALA A 204 -13.67 17.84 -26.88
C ALA A 204 -13.28 17.27 -25.50
N ILE A 205 -13.07 18.11 -24.49
CA ILE A 205 -12.69 17.67 -23.14
C ILE A 205 -13.86 16.91 -22.49
N THR A 206 -13.60 15.65 -22.13
CA THR A 206 -14.58 14.73 -21.52
C THR A 206 -14.30 14.41 -20.06
N LYS A 207 -13.06 14.54 -19.61
CA LYS A 207 -12.63 14.18 -18.25
C LYS A 207 -11.39 14.98 -17.83
N VAL A 208 -11.29 15.30 -16.55
CA VAL A 208 -10.15 15.97 -15.91
C VAL A 208 -9.66 15.11 -14.76
N TYR A 209 -8.35 14.89 -14.69
CA TYR A 209 -7.73 14.04 -13.68
C TYR A 209 -6.85 14.90 -12.74
N PRO A 210 -7.06 14.83 -11.41
CA PRO A 210 -6.10 15.39 -10.47
C PRO A 210 -4.84 14.51 -10.43
N THR A 211 -3.67 15.15 -10.41
CA THR A 211 -2.38 14.49 -10.20
C THR A 211 -1.83 14.86 -8.83
N LEU A 212 -1.24 13.89 -8.11
CA LEU A 212 -0.64 14.09 -6.80
C LEU A 212 0.83 13.63 -6.84
N GLY A 213 1.75 14.55 -6.60
CA GLY A 213 3.15 14.26 -6.28
C GLY A 213 3.37 14.60 -4.80
N TRP A 214 3.63 13.58 -3.98
CA TRP A 214 3.90 13.75 -2.56
C TRP A 214 5.41 13.64 -2.30
N GLU A 215 5.87 14.39 -1.30
CA GLU A 215 7.23 14.38 -0.79
C GLU A 215 7.16 13.80 0.64
N GLN A 216 7.87 12.69 0.89
CA GLN A 216 7.72 11.93 2.13
C GLN A 216 8.97 12.00 2.97
N GLU A 217 8.95 12.88 3.97
CA GLU A 217 10.00 12.92 4.97
C GLU A 217 9.86 11.81 6.01
N TYR A 218 11.00 11.36 6.56
CA TYR A 218 11.06 10.40 7.66
C TYR A 218 12.39 10.49 8.44
N PHE A 219 12.39 9.93 9.65
CA PHE A 219 13.60 9.77 10.48
C PHE A 219 14.00 8.30 10.56
N LEU A 220 15.31 8.03 10.58
CA LEU A 220 15.85 6.71 10.88
C LEU A 220 16.55 6.69 12.24
N VAL A 221 16.16 5.73 13.09
CA VAL A 221 16.79 5.47 14.38
C VAL A 221 17.22 4.01 14.43
N ASP A 222 18.43 3.75 14.94
CA ASP A 222 18.89 2.37 15.16
C ASP A 222 17.92 1.62 16.09
N SER A 223 17.50 0.41 15.71
CA SER A 223 16.46 -0.31 16.47
C SER A 223 16.84 -0.59 17.93
N ALA A 224 18.13 -0.69 18.27
CA ALA A 224 18.57 -0.86 19.65
C ALA A 224 18.42 0.45 20.45
N LEU A 225 18.74 1.59 19.83
CA LEU A 225 18.53 2.91 20.42
C LEU A 225 17.04 3.25 20.55
N PHE A 226 16.23 2.86 19.56
CA PHE A 226 14.78 2.97 19.60
C PHE A 226 14.19 2.17 20.77
N ALA A 227 14.55 0.88 20.90
CA ALA A 227 14.10 0.04 22.00
C ALA A 227 14.56 0.55 23.38
N ALA A 228 15.70 1.24 23.45
CA ALA A 228 16.19 1.88 24.67
C ALA A 228 15.41 3.15 25.07
N ARG A 229 14.46 3.59 24.26
CA ARG A 229 13.61 4.77 24.48
C ARG A 229 12.13 4.37 24.52
N PRO A 230 11.61 3.97 25.70
CA PRO A 230 10.21 3.57 25.86
C PRO A 230 9.21 4.64 25.37
N ASP A 231 9.56 5.92 25.48
CA ASP A 231 8.74 7.00 24.98
C ASP A 231 8.66 7.04 23.45
N LEU A 232 9.77 6.78 22.74
CA LEU A 232 9.73 6.60 21.27
C LEU A 232 8.90 5.36 20.88
N VAL A 233 9.08 4.24 21.59
CA VAL A 233 8.36 2.99 21.31
C VAL A 233 6.84 3.15 21.49
N LEU A 234 6.41 3.83 22.54
CA LEU A 234 4.99 3.93 22.91
C LEU A 234 4.28 5.12 22.27
N ALA A 235 4.95 6.25 22.13
CA ALA A 235 4.34 7.50 21.66
C ALA A 235 4.73 7.88 20.22
N GLY A 236 5.67 7.15 19.60
CA GLY A 236 6.21 7.48 18.27
C GLY A 236 7.05 8.76 18.24
N LYS A 237 7.28 9.38 19.40
CA LYS A 237 8.04 10.64 19.56
C LYS A 237 8.71 10.70 20.92
N THR A 238 9.79 11.46 21.01
CA THR A 238 10.46 11.70 22.31
C THR A 238 9.57 12.59 23.19
N VAL A 239 9.30 12.17 24.42
CA VAL A 239 8.50 12.95 25.40
C VAL A 239 9.39 13.83 26.28
N PHE A 240 10.65 13.43 26.45
CA PHE A 240 11.66 14.19 27.18
C PHE A 240 13.04 14.00 26.53
N GLY A 241 13.94 14.93 26.82
CA GLY A 241 15.30 14.94 26.29
C GLY A 241 15.81 16.37 26.21
N HIS A 242 17.11 16.56 26.44
CA HIS A 242 17.74 17.82 26.10
C HIS A 242 17.80 17.96 24.58
N ALA A 243 17.58 19.16 24.06
CA ALA A 243 17.66 19.43 22.63
C ALA A 243 19.05 19.09 22.09
N SER A 244 19.11 18.71 20.81
CA SER A 244 20.39 18.50 20.15
C SER A 244 21.20 19.81 20.17
N ALA A 245 22.51 19.72 20.40
CA ALA A 245 23.40 20.87 20.35
C ALA A 245 23.42 21.53 18.95
N LYS A 246 23.03 20.78 17.92
CA LYS A 246 22.74 21.27 16.57
C LYS A 246 21.44 20.64 16.09
N ASP A 247 20.42 21.47 15.87
CA ASP A 247 19.11 21.06 15.38
C ASP A 247 18.98 21.45 13.89
N GLN A 248 17.98 22.24 13.49
CA GLN A 248 17.81 22.74 12.11
C GLN A 248 18.89 23.73 11.62
N GLN A 249 19.95 23.95 12.41
CA GLN A 249 21.03 24.88 12.10
C GLN A 249 22.15 24.24 11.25
N LEU A 250 22.00 22.97 10.88
CA LEU A 250 22.89 22.24 9.97
C LEU A 250 22.45 22.42 8.51
N SER A 251 22.45 23.65 8.01
CA SER A 251 22.19 23.92 6.58
C SER A 251 23.12 23.12 5.65
N ASP A 252 24.32 22.79 6.12
CA ASP A 252 25.34 22.04 5.39
C ASP A 252 25.06 20.53 5.30
N HIS A 253 24.06 20.02 6.05
CA HIS A 253 23.64 18.61 5.98
C HIS A 253 22.63 18.34 4.86
N TYR A 254 21.92 19.36 4.39
CA TYR A 254 21.04 19.25 3.23
C TYR A 254 21.89 18.90 1.99
N PHE A 255 21.60 17.76 1.37
CA PHE A 255 22.45 17.11 0.34
C PHE A 255 23.86 16.67 0.78
N GLY A 256 24.12 16.54 2.09
CA GLY A 256 25.37 15.99 2.61
C GLY A 256 25.56 14.49 2.33
N THR A 257 26.67 13.91 2.79
CA THR A 257 26.93 12.46 2.61
C THR A 257 25.97 11.62 3.45
N ILE A 258 25.17 10.76 2.81
CA ILE A 258 24.27 9.82 3.48
C ILE A 258 25.09 8.67 4.10
N HIS A 259 24.86 8.37 5.38
CA HIS A 259 25.51 7.26 6.08
C HIS A 259 25.24 5.93 5.36
N SER A 260 26.26 5.06 5.24
CA SER A 260 26.21 3.84 4.42
C SER A 260 25.03 2.92 4.76
N ARG A 261 24.70 2.79 6.06
CA ARG A 261 23.53 2.02 6.53
C ARG A 261 22.19 2.60 6.06
N ALA A 262 22.03 3.92 6.13
CA ALA A 262 20.83 4.60 5.65
C ALA A 262 20.71 4.50 4.13
N ARG A 263 21.84 4.65 3.42
CA ARG A 263 21.88 4.47 1.96
C ARG A 263 21.51 3.06 1.52
N ALA A 264 21.94 2.03 2.26
CA ALA A 264 21.55 0.65 1.98
C ALA A 264 20.04 0.46 2.17
N PHE A 265 19.48 0.94 3.29
CA PHE A 265 18.03 0.96 3.52
C PHE A 265 17.26 1.65 2.40
N MET A 266 17.67 2.87 2.01
CA MET A 266 17.02 3.62 0.93
C MET A 266 17.09 2.89 -0.41
N ARG A 267 18.15 2.11 -0.66
CA ARG A 267 18.28 1.32 -1.89
C ARG A 267 17.30 0.15 -1.89
N ASP A 268 17.16 -0.53 -0.76
CA ASP A 268 16.22 -1.63 -0.60
C ASP A 268 14.78 -1.15 -0.77
N LEU A 269 14.42 -0.07 -0.07
CA LEU A 269 13.12 0.59 -0.20
C LEU A 269 12.82 0.99 -1.64
N GLU A 270 13.81 1.55 -2.36
CA GLU A 270 13.69 1.92 -3.76
C GLU A 270 13.44 0.72 -4.68
N ILE A 271 14.13 -0.40 -4.45
CA ILE A 271 13.94 -1.63 -5.22
C ILE A 271 12.53 -2.19 -5.01
N GLU A 272 12.09 -2.32 -3.76
CA GLU A 272 10.76 -2.84 -3.44
C GLU A 272 9.64 -1.91 -3.93
N SER A 273 9.82 -0.60 -3.78
CA SER A 273 8.88 0.40 -4.33
C SER A 273 8.74 0.29 -5.84
N HIS A 274 9.86 0.14 -6.56
CA HIS A 274 9.83 -0.07 -8.00
C HIS A 274 9.14 -1.38 -8.38
N LYS A 275 9.35 -2.49 -7.65
CA LYS A 275 8.63 -3.75 -7.89
C LYS A 275 7.11 -3.59 -7.77
N LEU A 276 6.68 -2.75 -6.82
CA LEU A 276 5.28 -2.35 -6.60
C LEU A 276 4.78 -1.26 -7.56
N GLY A 277 5.59 -0.83 -8.52
CA GLY A 277 5.22 0.17 -9.52
C GLY A 277 5.17 1.61 -8.98
N VAL A 278 5.71 1.86 -7.78
CA VAL A 278 5.84 3.20 -7.22
C VAL A 278 7.07 3.89 -7.84
N PRO A 279 6.89 5.00 -8.57
CA PRO A 279 7.97 5.63 -9.34
C PRO A 279 8.79 6.60 -8.49
N LEU A 280 9.53 6.08 -7.48
CA LEU A 280 10.41 6.92 -6.66
C LEU A 280 11.47 7.59 -7.54
N LYS A 281 11.65 8.90 -7.35
CA LYS A 281 12.48 9.73 -8.23
C LYS A 281 13.69 10.34 -7.56
N THR A 282 13.51 10.80 -6.32
CA THR A 282 14.50 11.54 -5.54
C THR A 282 14.65 10.87 -4.18
N ARG A 283 15.86 11.01 -3.61
CA ARG A 283 16.14 10.74 -2.21
C ARG A 283 17.28 11.63 -1.72
N HIS A 284 17.20 12.18 -0.52
CA HIS A 284 18.27 12.99 0.06
C HIS A 284 18.20 13.02 1.60
N ASN A 285 19.24 13.58 2.22
CA ASN A 285 19.15 14.01 3.61
C ASN A 285 18.30 15.28 3.68
N GLU A 286 17.55 15.40 4.76
CA GLU A 286 16.92 16.64 5.16
C GLU A 286 17.81 17.44 6.13
N VAL A 287 17.32 18.60 6.57
CA VAL A 287 18.07 19.53 7.43
C VAL A 287 18.38 18.92 8.80
N ALA A 288 17.45 18.17 9.41
CA ALA A 288 17.67 17.62 10.74
C ALA A 288 18.54 16.33 10.71
N PRO A 289 19.32 16.04 11.76
CA PRO A 289 20.11 14.83 11.84
C PRO A 289 19.24 13.57 11.70
N SER A 290 19.67 12.66 10.82
CA SER A 290 18.95 11.41 10.51
C SER A 290 17.52 11.60 9.98
N GLN A 291 17.22 12.78 9.44
CA GLN A 291 16.03 13.05 8.64
C GLN A 291 16.36 12.87 7.16
N PHE A 292 15.41 12.33 6.42
CA PHE A 292 15.52 12.04 5.01
C PHE A 292 14.21 12.30 4.30
N GLU A 293 14.31 12.41 2.98
CA GLU A 293 13.22 12.37 2.01
C GLU A 293 13.54 11.31 0.95
#